data_AF-A0A2G9UM88-F1
#
_entry.id   AF-A0A2G9UM88-F1
#
_cell.length_a   1.000
_cell.length_b   1.000
_cell.length_c   1.000
_cell.angle_alpha   90.00
_cell.angle_beta   90.00
_cell.angle_gamma   90.00
#
_symmetry.space_group_name_H-M   'P 1'
#
loop_
_entity.id
_entity.type
_entity.pdbx_description
1 polymer ?
#
loop_
_entity_poly.entity_id
_entity_poly.type
_entity_poly.pdbx_seq_one_letter_code
_entity_poly.pdbx_strand_id
1 'polypeptide(L)'
;MCWANFAPLIRFTLAELKGKAQTTRLMSHIFAELELEKWFVKPVIPQMDWRSVRADLVSKRFAFLGPYPPCPWYRQLQDEFVALVNVSPEEQEHLMNDEVRMFLAGYETENIRFVYGNASDAPVSIKVNPSLDPFMRSAVERFKKIFIDIWYARVYGYALKHDYSFSLTTRAVAEEVVKRLNQLICPIIESEAYDLADFGLNTLSRSVATVQSSIKVYANVVTALKKERLIGGQVLTMLYNMRMRVIVEKEMRDIQELFEVAWKMFAMRVGAWVEQGLLNDSELEV
;
A
#
# COMPACT_ATOMS: atom_id res chain seq x y z
N MET A 1 23.47 37.29 26.83
CA MET A 1 23.30 38.77 26.83
C MET A 1 22.88 39.15 25.42
N CYS A 2 21.58 39.37 25.22
CA CYS A 2 20.95 40.71 25.10
C CYS A 2 21.18 41.27 23.69
N TRP A 3 20.16 41.24 22.82
CA TRP A 3 19.08 42.24 22.75
C TRP A 3 19.62 43.66 22.62
N ALA A 4 19.64 44.20 21.40
CA ALA A 4 19.42 45.62 21.10
C ALA A 4 19.58 45.85 19.59
N ASN A 5 18.47 46.18 18.92
CA ASN A 5 18.43 47.17 17.84
C ASN A 5 16.97 47.44 17.48
N PHE A 6 16.31 48.19 18.36
CA PHE A 6 15.10 48.95 18.10
C PHE A 6 15.33 50.36 18.67
N ALA A 7 14.74 51.36 18.01
CA ALA A 7 14.81 52.81 18.26
C ALA A 7 16.06 53.50 17.65
N PRO A 8 15.85 54.39 16.66
CA PRO A 8 15.08 55.60 16.92
C PRO A 8 14.18 56.04 15.74
N LEU A 9 12.89 56.25 15.99
CA LEU A 9 12.12 57.38 15.43
C LEU A 9 10.73 57.45 16.10
N ILE A 10 10.72 57.65 17.41
CA ILE A 10 9.56 58.18 18.12
C ILE A 10 9.99 59.53 18.67
N ARG A 11 9.54 60.60 18.03
CA ARG A 11 9.21 61.91 18.62
C ARG A 11 9.00 62.90 17.47
N PHE A 12 7.75 63.03 17.06
CA PHE A 12 7.08 64.06 16.25
C PHE A 12 5.91 63.28 15.62
N THR A 13 4.64 63.35 16.02
CA THR A 13 3.82 64.49 16.44
C THR A 13 2.56 63.93 17.14
N LEU A 14 2.50 64.01 18.47
CA LEU A 14 1.32 63.68 19.29
C LEU A 14 0.23 64.78 19.25
N ALA A 15 0.32 65.71 18.30
CA ALA A 15 -0.55 66.87 18.17
C ALA A 15 -1.56 66.78 17.02
N GLU A 16 -1.42 65.82 16.08
CA GLU A 16 -2.36 65.64 14.96
C GLU A 16 -3.52 64.66 15.25
N LEU A 17 -3.47 63.94 16.37
CA LEU A 17 -4.45 62.89 16.70
C LEU A 17 -5.68 63.36 17.49
N LYS A 18 -5.75 64.63 17.93
CA LYS A 18 -6.91 65.13 18.69
C LYS A 18 -8.04 65.74 17.85
N GLY A 19 -7.79 66.04 16.56
CA GLY A 19 -8.81 66.60 15.65
C GLY A 19 -9.62 65.58 14.86
N LYS A 20 -9.23 64.29 14.85
CA LYS A 20 -9.91 63.23 14.07
C LYS A 20 -10.83 62.32 14.88
N ALA A 21 -10.88 62.47 16.21
CA ALA A 21 -11.62 61.56 17.10
C ALA A 21 -13.14 61.85 17.21
N GLN A 22 -13.64 62.94 16.63
CA GLN A 22 -15.06 63.32 16.73
C GLN A 22 -15.90 62.94 15.51
N THR A 23 -15.31 62.69 14.35
CA THR A 23 -16.00 62.20 13.14
C THR A 23 -16.12 60.66 13.09
N THR A 24 -15.41 59.93 13.94
CA THR A 24 -15.43 58.46 13.94
C THR A 24 -16.62 57.85 14.69
N ARG A 25 -17.29 58.61 15.58
CA ARG A 25 -18.41 58.10 16.39
C ARG A 25 -19.77 58.06 15.69
N LEU A 26 -19.96 58.81 14.60
CA LEU A 26 -21.19 58.70 13.79
C LEU A 26 -21.10 57.62 12.71
N MET A 27 -19.88 57.28 12.26
CA MET A 27 -19.65 56.19 11.30
C MET A 27 -19.68 54.80 11.98
N SER A 28 -19.36 54.70 13.28
CA SER A 28 -19.35 53.42 14.00
C SER A 28 -20.73 52.81 14.22
N HIS A 29 -21.81 53.60 14.19
CA HIS A 29 -23.16 53.07 14.32
C HIS A 29 -23.78 52.62 12.98
N ILE A 30 -23.41 53.27 11.86
CA ILE A 30 -23.89 52.87 10.53
C ILE A 30 -23.11 51.66 9.98
N PHE A 31 -21.85 51.48 10.39
CA PHE A 31 -21.08 50.28 10.02
C PHE A 31 -21.45 49.02 10.84
N ALA A 32 -22.00 49.16 12.05
CA ALA A 32 -22.32 48.03 12.92
C ALA A 32 -23.54 47.21 12.46
N GLU A 33 -24.48 47.79 11.71
CA GLU A 33 -25.63 47.06 11.14
C GLU A 33 -25.34 46.44 9.76
N LEU A 34 -24.33 46.93 9.02
CA LEU A 34 -23.93 46.38 7.72
C LEU A 34 -22.84 45.30 7.77
N GLU A 35 -22.23 45.07 8.94
CA GLU A 35 -21.19 44.04 9.11
C GLU A 35 -21.70 42.72 9.71
N LEU A 36 -22.90 42.67 10.28
CA LEU A 36 -23.43 41.42 10.87
C LEU A 36 -23.91 40.37 9.85
N GLU A 37 -24.16 40.76 8.60
CA GLU A 37 -24.42 39.78 7.50
C GLU A 37 -23.15 39.23 6.84
N LYS A 38 -21.97 39.79 7.13
CA LYS A 38 -20.70 39.32 6.53
C LYS A 38 -19.96 38.26 7.35
N TRP A 39 -20.45 37.92 8.55
CA TRP A 39 -19.79 36.96 9.45
C TRP A 39 -20.32 35.52 9.35
N PHE A 40 -21.15 35.21 8.35
CA PHE A 40 -21.47 33.83 7.95
C PHE A 40 -20.73 33.38 6.68
N VAL A 41 -19.59 33.99 6.37
CA VAL A 41 -18.65 33.37 5.42
C VAL A 41 -17.83 32.36 6.21
N LYS A 42 -18.23 31.08 6.12
CA LYS A 42 -17.39 29.94 6.55
C LYS A 42 -15.97 30.17 6.03
N PRO A 43 -14.91 29.92 6.82
CA PRO A 43 -13.56 30.06 6.32
C PRO A 43 -13.41 29.16 5.09
N VAL A 44 -13.20 29.78 3.93
CA VAL A 44 -12.77 29.08 2.73
C VAL A 44 -11.32 28.69 3.01
N ILE A 45 -11.16 27.52 3.64
CA ILE A 45 -9.91 26.78 3.60
C ILE A 45 -9.59 26.67 2.10
N PRO A 46 -8.39 27.07 1.63
CA PRO A 46 -8.03 26.85 0.24
C PRO A 46 -8.22 25.35 0.00
N GLN A 47 -9.22 24.99 -0.82
CA GLN A 47 -9.39 23.61 -1.23
C GLN A 47 -8.11 23.27 -1.97
N MET A 48 -7.18 22.55 -1.31
CA MET A 48 -6.13 21.85 -2.01
C MET A 48 -6.85 21.05 -3.09
N ASP A 49 -6.55 21.34 -4.35
CA ASP A 49 -7.07 20.57 -5.47
C ASP A 49 -6.47 19.16 -5.36
N TRP A 50 -7.17 18.31 -4.60
CA TRP A 50 -6.77 16.95 -4.29
C TRP A 50 -6.52 16.15 -5.56
N ARG A 51 -7.12 16.56 -6.69
CA ARG A 51 -6.93 15.95 -8.01
C ARG A 51 -5.49 16.14 -8.49
N SER A 52 -4.92 17.34 -8.35
CA SER A 52 -3.52 17.64 -8.73
C SER A 52 -2.50 16.89 -7.86
N VAL A 53 -2.72 16.83 -6.54
CA VAL A 53 -1.87 16.10 -5.59
C VAL A 53 -1.97 14.59 -5.81
N ARG A 54 -3.16 14.07 -6.13
CA ARG A 54 -3.36 12.65 -6.45
C ARG A 54 -2.77 12.27 -7.81
N ALA A 55 -2.87 13.11 -8.84
CA ALA A 55 -2.25 12.82 -10.12
C ALA A 55 -0.72 12.65 -10.00
N ASP A 56 -0.08 13.42 -9.12
CA ASP A 56 1.34 13.29 -8.81
C ASP A 56 1.67 12.00 -8.01
N LEU A 57 0.83 11.60 -7.05
CA LEU A 57 0.98 10.33 -6.33
C LEU A 57 0.75 9.10 -7.24
N VAL A 58 -0.29 9.15 -8.07
CA VAL A 58 -0.63 8.09 -9.04
C VAL A 58 0.47 7.97 -10.10
N SER A 59 1.07 9.06 -10.55
CA SER A 59 2.20 8.99 -11.49
C SER A 59 3.47 8.40 -10.87
N LYS A 60 3.67 8.56 -9.55
CA LYS A 60 4.80 7.98 -8.79
C LYS A 60 4.60 6.53 -8.35
N ARG A 61 3.46 5.90 -8.64
CA ARG A 61 3.12 4.52 -8.21
C ARG A 61 4.14 3.45 -8.62
N PHE A 62 4.91 3.70 -9.69
CA PHE A 62 5.91 2.78 -10.23
C PHE A 62 7.32 2.98 -9.65
N ALA A 63 7.59 4.11 -8.98
CA ALA A 63 8.94 4.46 -8.53
C ALA A 63 9.47 3.59 -7.38
N PHE A 64 8.60 2.82 -6.69
CA PHE A 64 8.99 2.02 -5.53
C PHE A 64 8.98 0.49 -5.77
N LEU A 65 8.86 0.04 -7.02
CA LEU A 65 9.11 -1.35 -7.42
C LEU A 65 10.61 -1.71 -7.48
N GLY A 66 11.48 -0.80 -7.03
CA GLY A 66 12.94 -0.90 -7.11
C GLY A 66 13.59 -1.94 -6.18
N PRO A 67 14.85 -2.33 -6.46
CA PRO A 67 15.59 -3.30 -5.66
C PRO A 67 16.26 -2.66 -4.44
N TYR A 68 16.05 -3.26 -3.25
CA TYR A 68 16.79 -3.06 -1.97
C TYR A 68 16.20 -2.06 -0.91
N PRO A 69 16.35 -2.30 0.43
CA PRO A 69 15.48 -1.87 1.54
C PRO A 69 15.64 -0.43 2.06
N PRO A 70 14.72 0.06 2.94
CA PRO A 70 13.71 -0.68 3.72
C PRO A 70 12.51 -1.13 2.89
N CYS A 71 11.94 -2.30 3.22
CA CYS A 71 10.76 -2.87 2.55
C CYS A 71 9.64 -1.82 2.46
N PRO A 72 9.33 -1.28 1.27
CA PRO A 72 8.41 -0.15 1.14
C PRO A 72 6.93 -0.58 1.22
N TRP A 73 6.66 -1.89 1.29
CA TRP A 73 5.32 -2.43 1.19
C TRP A 73 4.50 -2.17 2.45
N TYR A 74 3.31 -1.61 2.24
CA TYR A 74 2.29 -1.39 3.25
C TYR A 74 2.81 -0.64 4.47
N ARG A 75 3.60 0.41 4.23
CA ARG A 75 4.04 1.30 5.30
C ARG A 75 2.81 1.91 5.98
N GLN A 76 2.66 1.62 7.26
CA GLN A 76 1.49 2.04 8.01
C GLN A 76 1.36 3.57 8.07
N LEU A 77 0.19 4.07 7.67
CA LEU A 77 -0.17 5.48 7.82
C LEU A 77 -0.69 5.74 9.25
N GLN A 78 -0.05 6.67 9.95
CA GLN A 78 -0.34 6.99 11.36
C GLN A 78 -1.47 8.01 11.53
N ASP A 79 -1.76 8.81 10.51
CA ASP A 79 -2.76 9.87 10.56
C ASP A 79 -4.18 9.31 10.61
N GLU A 80 -5.15 9.99 11.22
CA GLU A 80 -6.55 9.51 11.19
C GLU A 80 -7.18 9.57 9.80
N PHE A 81 -8.31 8.90 9.61
CA PHE A 81 -9.07 9.04 8.36
C PHE A 81 -9.61 10.45 8.22
N VAL A 82 -9.37 11.07 7.07
CA VAL A 82 -9.95 12.36 6.72
C VAL A 82 -11.36 12.14 6.19
N ALA A 83 -12.34 12.88 6.72
CA ALA A 83 -13.71 12.80 6.25
C ALA A 83 -13.82 13.29 4.80
N LEU A 84 -14.40 12.46 3.93
CA LEU A 84 -14.74 12.84 2.57
C LEU A 84 -15.99 13.73 2.60
N VAL A 85 -15.80 15.02 2.31
CA VAL A 85 -16.89 16.01 2.27
C VAL A 85 -17.13 16.42 0.82
N ASN A 86 -18.40 16.47 0.40
CA ASN A 86 -18.81 16.89 -0.95
C ASN A 86 -18.22 16.05 -2.10
N VAL A 87 -18.13 14.73 -1.94
CA VAL A 87 -17.68 13.81 -3.01
C VAL A 87 -18.86 12.99 -3.49
N SER A 88 -19.18 13.04 -4.79
CA SER A 88 -20.31 12.28 -5.34
C SER A 88 -20.06 10.76 -5.28
N PRO A 89 -21.09 9.91 -5.33
CA PRO A 89 -20.91 8.45 -5.38
C PRO A 89 -20.01 7.99 -6.53
N GLU A 90 -20.13 8.62 -7.70
CA GLU A 90 -19.30 8.33 -8.89
C GLU A 90 -17.84 8.70 -8.65
N GLU A 91 -17.59 9.88 -8.08
CA GLU A 91 -16.23 10.31 -7.69
C GLU A 91 -15.63 9.41 -6.61
N GLN A 92 -16.45 8.91 -5.67
CA GLN A 92 -16.00 7.92 -4.68
C GLN A 92 -15.63 6.59 -5.35
N GLU A 93 -16.38 6.12 -6.35
CA GLU A 93 -16.03 4.90 -7.07
C GLU A 93 -14.71 5.05 -7.83
N HIS A 94 -14.49 6.18 -8.51
CA HIS A 94 -13.22 6.48 -9.17
C HIS A 94 -12.06 6.48 -8.18
N LEU A 95 -12.24 7.18 -7.06
CA LEU A 95 -11.25 7.22 -5.98
C LEU A 95 -10.92 5.81 -5.47
N MET A 96 -11.93 5.02 -5.15
CA MET A 96 -11.72 3.68 -4.61
C MET A 96 -11.09 2.73 -5.63
N ASN A 97 -11.37 2.89 -6.91
CA ASN A 97 -10.73 2.09 -7.96
C ASN A 97 -9.22 2.36 -8.02
N ASP A 98 -8.79 3.61 -7.97
CA ASP A 98 -7.37 3.97 -7.93
C ASP A 98 -6.71 3.52 -6.62
N GLU A 99 -7.39 3.68 -5.49
CA GLU A 99 -6.85 3.24 -4.20
C GLU A 99 -6.71 1.74 -4.09
N VAL A 100 -7.68 0.96 -4.59
CA VAL A 100 -7.55 -0.51 -4.63
C VAL A 100 -6.36 -0.90 -5.50
N ARG A 101 -6.12 -0.25 -6.65
CA ARG A 101 -4.93 -0.51 -7.48
C ARG A 101 -3.62 -0.16 -6.77
N MET A 102 -3.56 0.97 -6.06
CA MET A 102 -2.40 1.32 -5.23
C MET A 102 -2.20 0.30 -4.10
N PHE A 103 -3.28 -0.20 -3.51
CA PHE A 103 -3.21 -1.22 -2.47
C PHE A 103 -2.71 -2.57 -3.00
N LEU A 104 -3.13 -2.97 -4.21
CA LEU A 104 -2.58 -4.14 -4.92
C LEU A 104 -1.09 -3.96 -5.25
N ALA A 105 -0.69 -2.73 -5.59
CA ALA A 105 0.71 -2.39 -5.84
C ALA A 105 1.58 -2.44 -4.59
N GLY A 106 0.97 -2.46 -3.40
CA GLY A 106 1.66 -2.63 -2.13
C GLY A 106 1.72 -1.38 -1.26
N TYR A 107 0.80 -0.42 -1.42
CA TYR A 107 0.75 0.79 -0.60
C TYR A 107 -0.47 0.77 0.32
N GLU A 108 -0.32 1.19 1.58
CA GLU A 108 -1.49 1.63 2.33
C GLU A 108 -1.95 2.98 1.80
N THR A 109 -3.26 3.18 1.71
CA THR A 109 -3.84 4.40 1.16
C THR A 109 -4.57 5.19 2.22
N GLU A 110 -4.93 6.42 1.87
CA GLU A 110 -5.67 7.31 2.76
C GLU A 110 -6.99 6.70 3.20
N ASN A 111 -7.66 5.90 2.36
CA ASN A 111 -8.99 5.33 2.65
C ASN A 111 -9.02 3.81 2.85
N ILE A 112 -7.92 3.09 2.61
CA ILE A 112 -7.80 1.64 2.83
C ILE A 112 -6.51 1.36 3.60
N ARG A 113 -6.62 0.70 4.75
CA ARG A 113 -5.46 0.38 5.60
C ARG A 113 -5.56 -1.01 6.18
N PHE A 114 -4.44 -1.62 6.54
CA PHE A 114 -4.47 -2.86 7.27
C PHE A 114 -4.76 -2.65 8.76
N VAL A 115 -5.38 -3.67 9.34
CA VAL A 115 -5.55 -3.83 10.78
C VAL A 115 -4.67 -4.98 11.22
N TYR A 116 -3.73 -4.69 12.11
CA TYR A 116 -2.82 -5.65 12.70
C TYR A 116 -3.39 -6.14 14.03
N GLY A 117 -3.20 -7.43 14.32
CA GLY A 117 -3.58 -8.01 15.60
C GLY A 117 -2.47 -7.81 16.63
N ASN A 118 -2.82 -7.81 17.92
CA ASN A 118 -1.84 -7.59 19.01
C ASN A 118 -0.73 -8.66 19.10
N ALA A 119 -0.94 -9.83 18.48
CA ALA A 119 -0.05 -11.00 18.59
C ALA A 119 0.62 -11.42 17.27
N SER A 120 0.35 -10.73 16.16
CA SER A 120 0.79 -11.13 14.82
C SER A 120 1.37 -9.93 14.07
N ASP A 121 2.53 -10.13 13.45
CA ASP A 121 3.15 -9.18 12.52
C ASP A 121 2.37 -9.07 11.19
N ALA A 122 1.50 -10.05 10.90
CA ALA A 122 0.63 -10.06 9.75
C ALA A 122 -0.72 -9.36 9.98
N PRO A 123 -1.28 -8.70 8.94
CA PRO A 123 -2.58 -8.06 9.00
C PRO A 123 -3.71 -9.11 9.09
N VAL A 124 -4.73 -8.79 9.89
CA VAL A 124 -5.87 -9.68 10.18
C VAL A 124 -7.14 -9.19 9.44
N SER A 125 -7.20 -7.89 9.17
CA SER A 125 -8.30 -7.27 8.44
C SER A 125 -7.81 -6.05 7.67
N ILE A 126 -8.71 -5.49 6.86
CA ILE A 126 -8.59 -4.10 6.43
C ILE A 126 -9.55 -3.22 7.23
N LYS A 127 -9.27 -1.93 7.23
CA LYS A 127 -10.15 -0.85 7.70
C LYS A 127 -10.33 0.11 6.53
N VAL A 128 -11.58 0.39 6.21
CA VAL A 128 -11.97 1.32 5.15
C VAL A 128 -12.50 2.61 5.76
N ASN A 129 -12.24 3.76 5.14
CA ASN A 129 -12.67 5.06 5.65
C ASN A 129 -14.19 5.07 5.91
N PRO A 130 -14.64 5.34 7.15
CA PRO A 130 -16.06 5.31 7.50
C PRO A 130 -16.90 6.38 6.81
N SER A 131 -16.28 7.45 6.26
CA SER A 131 -17.01 8.48 5.51
C SER A 131 -17.39 8.05 4.09
N LEU A 132 -16.88 6.93 3.60
CA LEU A 132 -17.28 6.36 2.32
C LEU A 132 -18.70 5.79 2.38
N ASP A 133 -19.38 5.87 1.25
CA ASP A 133 -20.69 5.25 1.06
C ASP A 133 -20.66 3.76 1.49
N PRO A 134 -21.68 3.26 2.22
CA PRO A 134 -21.73 1.87 2.68
C PRO A 134 -21.55 0.82 1.57
N PHE A 135 -22.05 1.07 0.35
CA PHE A 135 -21.90 0.17 -0.78
C PHE A 135 -20.45 0.14 -1.26
N MET A 136 -19.78 1.30 -1.34
CA MET A 136 -18.35 1.38 -1.66
C MET A 136 -17.49 0.65 -0.63
N ARG A 137 -17.78 0.84 0.66
CA ARG A 137 -17.08 0.11 1.74
C ARG A 137 -17.25 -1.39 1.60
N SER A 138 -18.48 -1.85 1.38
CA SER A 138 -18.74 -3.28 1.16
C SER A 138 -18.03 -3.82 -0.09
N ALA A 139 -17.86 -3.00 -1.13
CA ALA A 139 -17.18 -3.42 -2.34
C ALA A 139 -15.67 -3.59 -2.14
N VAL A 140 -15.04 -2.68 -1.42
CA VAL A 140 -13.61 -2.76 -1.07
C VAL A 140 -13.33 -3.93 -0.11
N GLU A 141 -14.22 -4.19 0.84
CA GLU A 141 -14.10 -5.33 1.76
C GLU A 141 -14.05 -6.70 1.06
N ARG A 142 -14.59 -6.83 -0.17
CA ARG A 142 -14.44 -8.06 -0.96
C ARG A 142 -13.00 -8.38 -1.31
N PHE A 143 -12.13 -7.37 -1.38
CA PHE A 143 -10.70 -7.55 -1.67
C PHE A 143 -9.87 -7.93 -0.43
N LYS A 144 -10.45 -7.85 0.78
CA LYS A 144 -9.73 -8.10 2.06
C LYS A 144 -8.84 -9.33 2.03
N LYS A 145 -9.38 -10.48 1.61
CA LYS A 145 -8.62 -11.74 1.59
C LYS A 145 -7.42 -11.65 0.65
N ILE A 146 -7.62 -11.07 -0.53
CA ILE A 146 -6.61 -10.97 -1.58
C ILE A 146 -5.51 -10.00 -1.15
N PHE A 147 -5.88 -8.89 -0.54
CA PHE A 147 -4.92 -7.96 0.05
C PHE A 147 -4.03 -8.63 1.10
N ILE A 148 -4.62 -9.43 2.00
CA ILE A 148 -3.84 -10.17 3.01
C ILE A 148 -2.94 -11.22 2.34
N ASP A 149 -3.43 -11.96 1.34
CA ASP A 149 -2.63 -12.95 0.62
C ASP A 149 -1.45 -12.28 -0.13
N ILE A 150 -1.68 -11.13 -0.77
CA ILE A 150 -0.62 -10.32 -1.39
C ILE A 150 0.37 -9.81 -0.35
N TRP A 151 -0.10 -9.37 0.83
CA TRP A 151 0.76 -8.96 1.92
C TRP A 151 1.71 -10.09 2.32
N TYR A 152 1.21 -11.30 2.50
CA TYR A 152 2.06 -12.46 2.80
C TYR A 152 3.09 -12.69 1.69
N ALA A 153 2.65 -12.76 0.43
CA ALA A 153 3.53 -12.99 -0.70
C ALA A 153 4.63 -11.91 -0.82
N ARG A 154 4.29 -10.62 -0.65
CA ARG A 154 5.25 -9.52 -0.71
C ARG A 154 6.15 -9.45 0.51
N VAL A 155 5.60 -9.37 1.72
CA VAL A 155 6.37 -9.12 2.95
C VAL A 155 7.17 -10.34 3.37
N TYR A 156 6.57 -11.53 3.37
CA TYR A 156 7.31 -12.75 3.69
C TYR A 156 8.23 -13.17 2.56
N GLY A 157 7.80 -13.05 1.30
CA GLY A 157 8.68 -13.31 0.15
C GLY A 157 9.91 -12.41 0.16
N TYR A 158 9.74 -11.12 0.47
CA TYR A 158 10.86 -10.19 0.63
C TYR A 158 11.78 -10.60 1.78
N ALA A 159 11.23 -10.87 2.97
CA ALA A 159 12.02 -11.28 4.13
C ALA A 159 12.84 -12.54 3.84
N LEU A 160 12.19 -13.58 3.29
CA LEU A 160 12.86 -14.83 2.92
C LEU A 160 13.97 -14.61 1.90
N LYS A 161 13.72 -13.85 0.82
CA LYS A 161 14.72 -13.59 -0.23
C LYS A 161 16.01 -12.95 0.31
N HIS A 162 15.87 -12.02 1.25
CA HIS A 162 16.99 -11.18 1.73
C HIS A 162 17.63 -11.69 3.04
N ASP A 163 16.97 -12.59 3.75
CA ASP A 163 17.51 -13.16 4.99
C ASP A 163 18.36 -14.40 4.67
N TYR A 164 19.67 -14.25 4.85
CA TYR A 164 20.66 -15.29 4.60
C TYR A 164 20.63 -16.42 5.65
N SER A 165 19.83 -16.31 6.72
CA SER A 165 19.61 -17.44 7.64
C SER A 165 18.72 -18.54 7.04
N PHE A 166 18.07 -18.29 5.90
CA PHE A 166 17.26 -19.29 5.19
C PHE A 166 18.07 -19.98 4.09
N SER A 167 17.78 -21.26 3.86
CA SER A 167 18.49 -22.05 2.84
C SER A 167 18.35 -21.45 1.44
N LEU A 168 19.35 -21.64 0.59
CA LEU A 168 19.36 -21.18 -0.80
C LEU A 168 18.09 -21.57 -1.58
N THR A 169 17.63 -22.81 -1.38
CA THR A 169 16.39 -23.32 -1.99
C THR A 169 15.17 -22.51 -1.55
N THR A 170 15.05 -22.23 -0.25
CA THR A 170 13.97 -21.41 0.31
C THR A 170 13.96 -20.01 -0.28
N ARG A 171 15.14 -19.40 -0.37
CA ARG A 171 15.31 -18.05 -0.92
C ARG A 171 14.97 -17.99 -2.40
N ALA A 172 15.41 -18.97 -3.19
CA ALA A 172 15.11 -19.07 -4.62
C ALA A 172 13.60 -19.23 -4.88
N VAL A 173 12.92 -20.07 -4.08
CA VAL A 173 11.46 -20.22 -4.19
C VAL A 173 10.74 -18.93 -3.81
N ALA A 174 11.16 -18.26 -2.73
CA ALA A 174 10.57 -16.98 -2.32
C ALA A 174 10.75 -15.89 -3.38
N GLU A 175 11.92 -15.82 -4.01
CA GLU A 175 12.18 -14.91 -5.12
C GLU A 175 11.27 -15.18 -6.32
N GLU A 176 11.11 -16.43 -6.72
CA GLU A 176 10.23 -16.80 -7.84
C GLU A 176 8.76 -16.50 -7.52
N VAL A 177 8.31 -16.72 -6.28
CA VAL A 177 6.97 -16.32 -5.82
C VAL A 177 6.74 -14.82 -6.00
N VAL A 178 7.66 -13.98 -5.53
CA VAL A 178 7.53 -12.51 -5.65
C VAL A 178 7.50 -12.07 -7.12
N LYS A 179 8.36 -12.67 -7.95
CA LYS A 179 8.40 -12.40 -9.39
C LYS A 179 7.07 -12.73 -10.07
N ARG A 180 6.53 -13.92 -9.82
CA ARG A 180 5.26 -14.39 -10.41
C ARG A 180 4.06 -13.60 -9.91
N LEU A 181 4.04 -13.25 -8.62
CA LEU A 181 3.04 -12.35 -8.07
C LEU A 181 2.99 -11.02 -8.84
N ASN A 182 4.14 -10.40 -9.08
CA ASN A 182 4.21 -9.16 -9.85
C ASN A 182 3.71 -9.35 -11.28
N GLN A 183 4.08 -10.45 -11.96
CA GLN A 183 3.57 -10.77 -13.30
C GLN A 183 2.04 -10.89 -13.36
N LEU A 184 1.40 -11.39 -12.30
CA LEU A 184 -0.06 -11.49 -12.23
C LEU A 184 -0.74 -10.15 -11.98
N ILE A 185 -0.15 -9.30 -11.13
CA ILE A 185 -0.83 -8.09 -10.63
C ILE A 185 -0.51 -6.86 -11.50
N CYS A 186 0.68 -6.76 -12.10
CA CYS A 186 1.04 -5.59 -12.92
C CYS A 186 0.01 -5.28 -14.01
N PRO A 187 -0.47 -6.25 -14.82
CA PRO A 187 -1.48 -5.95 -15.85
C PRO A 187 -2.80 -5.41 -15.29
N ILE A 188 -3.15 -5.79 -14.05
CA ILE A 188 -4.37 -5.33 -13.37
C ILE A 188 -4.21 -3.88 -12.89
N ILE A 189 -3.04 -3.55 -12.35
CA ILE A 189 -2.70 -2.20 -11.88
C ILE A 189 -2.56 -1.24 -13.07
N GLU A 190 -1.94 -1.70 -14.16
CA GLU A 190 -1.60 -0.90 -15.33
C GLU A 190 -2.73 -0.77 -16.34
N SER A 191 -3.81 -1.56 -16.20
CA SER A 191 -4.96 -1.48 -17.11
C SER A 191 -5.55 -0.06 -17.13
N GLU A 192 -5.36 0.62 -18.27
CA GLU A 192 -5.86 1.95 -18.55
C GLU A 192 -7.35 1.98 -18.93
N ALA A 193 -8.01 0.81 -18.99
CA ALA A 193 -9.42 0.71 -19.35
C ALA A 193 -10.31 1.32 -18.25
N TYR A 194 -10.43 2.65 -18.29
CA TYR A 194 -11.40 3.47 -17.60
C TYR A 194 -12.49 3.83 -18.60
N ASP A 195 -13.44 2.92 -18.80
CA ASP A 195 -14.67 3.31 -19.47
C ASP A 195 -15.61 3.91 -18.41
N LEU A 196 -15.97 5.19 -18.57
CA LEU A 196 -16.83 5.93 -17.63
C LEU A 196 -18.22 5.30 -17.48
N ALA A 197 -18.61 4.44 -18.43
CA ALA A 197 -19.88 3.73 -18.43
C ALA A 197 -19.87 2.41 -17.63
N ASP A 198 -18.69 1.83 -17.37
CA ASP A 198 -18.56 0.53 -16.71
C ASP A 198 -17.98 0.69 -15.30
N PHE A 199 -18.81 0.44 -14.28
CA PHE A 199 -18.47 0.33 -12.86
C PHE A 199 -17.05 -0.23 -12.61
N GLY A 200 -16.07 0.66 -12.45
CA GLY A 200 -14.65 0.33 -12.50
C GLY A 200 -14.23 -0.66 -11.43
N LEU A 201 -14.85 -0.59 -10.25
CA LEU A 201 -14.53 -1.47 -9.12
C LEU A 201 -15.05 -2.90 -9.33
N ASN A 202 -16.17 -3.07 -10.03
CA ASN A 202 -16.71 -4.40 -10.37
C ASN A 202 -15.86 -5.07 -11.46
N THR A 203 -15.40 -4.31 -12.45
CA THR A 203 -14.46 -4.80 -13.46
C THR A 203 -13.12 -5.17 -12.83
N LEU A 204 -12.59 -4.33 -11.94
CA LEU A 204 -11.38 -4.65 -11.18
C LEU A 204 -11.56 -5.92 -10.32
N SER A 205 -12.70 -6.06 -9.65
CA SER A 205 -13.02 -7.26 -8.86
C SER A 205 -13.03 -8.52 -9.71
N ARG A 206 -13.56 -8.46 -10.93
CA ARG A 206 -13.55 -9.59 -11.88
C ARG A 206 -12.13 -9.93 -12.33
N SER A 207 -11.33 -8.94 -12.70
CA SER A 207 -9.93 -9.14 -13.10
C SER A 207 -9.12 -9.78 -11.99
N VAL A 208 -9.25 -9.30 -10.75
CA VAL A 208 -8.55 -9.84 -9.59
C VAL A 208 -9.04 -11.27 -9.26
N ALA A 209 -10.33 -11.56 -9.42
CA ALA A 209 -10.86 -12.91 -9.21
C ALA A 209 -10.21 -13.95 -10.15
N THR A 210 -9.81 -13.56 -11.36
CA THR A 210 -9.12 -14.48 -12.29
C THR A 210 -7.75 -14.95 -11.79
N VAL A 211 -7.06 -14.16 -10.96
CA VAL A 211 -5.72 -14.46 -10.43
C VAL A 211 -5.72 -14.87 -8.96
N GLN A 212 -6.87 -14.79 -8.29
CA GLN A 212 -7.02 -15.03 -6.85
C GLN A 212 -6.47 -16.38 -6.38
N SER A 213 -6.71 -17.47 -7.12
CA SER A 213 -6.23 -18.80 -6.75
C SER A 213 -4.71 -18.87 -6.70
N SER A 214 -4.03 -18.30 -7.70
CA SER A 214 -2.57 -18.28 -7.79
C SER A 214 -1.94 -17.42 -6.69
N ILE A 215 -2.53 -16.24 -6.41
CA ILE A 215 -2.10 -15.37 -5.30
C ILE A 215 -2.18 -16.13 -3.97
N LYS A 216 -3.27 -16.88 -3.73
CA LYS A 216 -3.45 -17.70 -2.53
C LYS A 216 -2.41 -18.83 -2.44
N VAL A 217 -2.12 -19.53 -3.54
CA VAL A 217 -1.07 -20.55 -3.59
C VAL A 217 0.27 -19.95 -3.18
N TYR A 218 0.65 -18.82 -3.79
CA TYR A 218 1.89 -18.11 -3.52
C TYR A 218 2.00 -17.67 -2.05
N ALA A 219 0.94 -17.08 -1.49
CA ALA A 219 0.86 -16.70 -0.09
C ALA A 219 1.04 -17.90 0.86
N ASN A 220 0.40 -19.03 0.57
CA ASN A 220 0.52 -20.25 1.36
C ASN A 220 1.96 -20.81 1.33
N VAL A 221 2.58 -20.84 0.16
CA VAL A 221 3.96 -21.31 -0.01
C VAL A 221 4.92 -20.47 0.83
N VAL A 222 4.93 -19.14 0.69
CA VAL A 222 5.87 -18.31 1.47
C VAL A 222 5.57 -18.32 2.97
N THR A 223 4.30 -18.49 3.34
CA THR A 223 3.91 -18.62 4.74
C THR A 223 4.45 -19.91 5.35
N ALA A 224 4.31 -21.04 4.66
CA ALA A 224 4.87 -22.32 5.09
C ALA A 224 6.39 -22.24 5.22
N LEU A 225 7.07 -21.72 4.18
CA LEU A 225 8.52 -21.52 4.18
C LEU A 225 9.02 -20.70 5.38
N LYS A 226 8.37 -19.57 5.66
CA LYS A 226 8.78 -18.68 6.76
C LYS A 226 8.46 -19.26 8.13
N LYS A 227 7.25 -19.82 8.33
CA LYS A 227 6.81 -20.31 9.64
C LYS A 227 7.52 -21.59 10.06
N GLU A 228 7.72 -22.51 9.12
CA GLU A 228 8.31 -23.82 9.42
C GLU A 228 9.84 -23.81 9.25
N ARG A 229 10.42 -22.70 8.77
CA ARG A 229 11.86 -22.54 8.50
C ARG A 229 12.45 -23.69 7.70
N LEU A 230 11.71 -24.12 6.66
CA LEU A 230 12.07 -25.28 5.84
C LEU A 230 13.42 -25.08 5.15
N ILE A 231 14.20 -26.16 5.04
CA ILE A 231 15.51 -26.18 4.39
C ILE A 231 15.60 -27.21 3.27
N GLY A 232 16.31 -26.87 2.18
CA GLY A 232 16.73 -27.81 1.14
C GLY A 232 15.64 -28.80 0.69
N GLY A 233 15.82 -30.08 1.00
CA GLY A 233 14.89 -31.15 0.65
C GLY A 233 13.49 -31.02 1.30
N GLN A 234 13.37 -30.40 2.46
CA GLN A 234 12.06 -30.18 3.10
C GLN A 234 11.17 -29.24 2.26
N VAL A 235 11.78 -28.26 1.59
CA VAL A 235 11.07 -27.38 0.63
C VAL A 235 10.50 -28.20 -0.53
N LEU A 236 11.29 -29.12 -1.08
CA LEU A 236 10.85 -30.03 -2.15
C LEU A 236 9.70 -30.94 -1.69
N THR A 237 9.84 -31.55 -0.50
CA THR A 237 8.79 -32.39 0.06
C THR A 237 7.50 -31.61 0.29
N MET A 238 7.59 -30.38 0.81
CA MET A 238 6.44 -29.51 1.03
C MET A 238 5.74 -29.17 -0.30
N LEU A 239 6.48 -28.71 -1.31
CA LEU A 239 5.92 -28.37 -2.62
C LEU A 239 5.32 -29.59 -3.31
N TYR A 240 5.98 -30.75 -3.24
CA TYR A 240 5.45 -32.01 -3.77
C TYR A 240 4.12 -32.38 -3.09
N ASN A 241 4.07 -32.32 -1.76
CA ASN A 241 2.86 -32.64 -0.99
C ASN A 241 1.72 -31.66 -1.30
N MET A 242 2.02 -30.37 -1.47
CA MET A 242 1.02 -29.39 -1.91
C MET A 242 0.49 -29.75 -3.30
N ARG A 243 1.37 -30.06 -4.27
CA ARG A 243 0.99 -30.45 -5.63
C ARG A 243 0.05 -31.66 -5.64
N MET A 244 0.36 -32.68 -4.84
CA MET A 244 -0.45 -33.91 -4.77
C MET A 244 -1.85 -33.71 -4.16
N ARG A 245 -2.08 -32.60 -3.44
CA ARG A 245 -3.37 -32.29 -2.80
C ARG A 245 -4.23 -31.33 -3.62
N VAL A 246 -3.64 -30.67 -4.62
CA VAL A 246 -4.36 -29.71 -5.44
C VAL A 246 -5.13 -30.43 -6.55
N ILE A 247 -6.40 -30.08 -6.69
CA ILE A 247 -7.30 -30.61 -7.72
C ILE A 247 -7.45 -29.62 -8.88
N VAL A 248 -7.21 -28.34 -8.63
CA VAL A 248 -7.34 -27.26 -9.62
C VAL A 248 -6.08 -27.22 -10.50
N GLU A 249 -6.25 -27.45 -11.80
CA GLU A 249 -5.13 -27.54 -12.75
C GLU A 249 -4.23 -26.28 -12.74
N LYS A 250 -4.83 -25.09 -12.64
CA LYS A 250 -4.11 -23.83 -12.56
C LYS A 250 -3.19 -23.77 -11.34
N GLU A 251 -3.72 -24.10 -10.17
CA GLU A 251 -2.96 -24.13 -8.91
C GLU A 251 -1.87 -25.23 -8.95
N MET A 252 -2.14 -26.36 -9.62
CA MET A 252 -1.17 -27.43 -9.79
C MET A 252 0.02 -26.99 -10.65
N ARG A 253 -0.24 -26.25 -11.74
CA ARG A 253 0.82 -25.63 -12.56
C ARG A 253 1.64 -24.63 -11.76
N ASP A 254 0.98 -23.73 -11.02
CA ASP A 254 1.64 -22.76 -10.14
C ASP A 254 2.61 -23.44 -9.16
N ILE A 255 2.20 -24.53 -8.52
CA ILE A 255 3.06 -25.28 -7.59
C ILE A 255 4.17 -26.04 -8.33
N GLN A 256 3.88 -26.63 -9.48
CA GLN A 256 4.86 -27.36 -10.28
C GLN A 256 6.02 -26.47 -10.71
N GLU A 257 5.73 -25.24 -11.14
CA GLU A 257 6.77 -24.29 -11.55
C GLU A 257 7.67 -23.87 -10.38
N LEU A 258 7.08 -23.69 -9.18
CA LEU A 258 7.85 -23.45 -7.96
C LEU A 258 8.69 -24.66 -7.55
N PHE A 259 8.14 -25.87 -7.72
CA PHE A 259 8.86 -27.12 -7.47
C PHE A 259 10.07 -27.27 -8.40
N GLU A 260 9.95 -26.91 -9.68
CA GLU A 260 11.06 -26.96 -10.64
C GLU A 260 12.19 -26.01 -10.27
N VAL A 261 11.87 -24.82 -9.76
CA VAL A 261 12.89 -23.89 -9.23
C VAL A 261 13.61 -24.50 -8.03
N ALA A 262 12.87 -25.04 -7.06
CA ALA A 262 13.46 -25.71 -5.91
C ALA A 262 14.34 -26.90 -6.33
N TRP A 263 13.85 -27.69 -7.29
CA TRP A 263 14.54 -28.87 -7.80
C TRP A 263 15.84 -28.50 -8.49
N LYS A 264 15.83 -27.44 -9.31
CA LYS A 264 17.04 -26.94 -9.96
C LYS A 264 18.12 -26.57 -8.94
N MET A 265 17.75 -25.87 -7.86
CA MET A 265 18.71 -25.50 -6.81
C MET A 265 19.30 -26.73 -6.13
N PHE A 266 18.46 -27.72 -5.81
CA PHE A 266 18.90 -28.96 -5.18
C PHE A 266 19.77 -29.82 -6.12
N ALA A 267 19.34 -30.02 -7.37
CA ALA A 267 20.02 -30.85 -8.36
C ALA A 267 21.41 -30.30 -8.71
N MET A 268 21.59 -28.97 -8.78
CA MET A 268 22.91 -28.37 -8.99
C MET A 268 23.91 -28.76 -7.89
N ARG A 269 23.46 -28.84 -6.63
CA ARG A 269 24.31 -29.24 -5.50
C ARG A 269 24.64 -30.73 -5.54
N VAL A 270 23.65 -31.57 -5.83
CA VAL A 270 23.87 -33.02 -6.00
C VAL A 270 24.84 -33.29 -7.16
N GLY A 271 24.68 -32.60 -8.28
CA GLY A 271 25.58 -32.73 -9.43
C GLY A 271 27.02 -32.36 -9.09
N ALA A 272 27.24 -31.21 -8.43
CA ALA A 272 28.58 -30.80 -7.99
C ALA A 272 29.23 -31.82 -7.04
N TRP A 273 28.45 -32.40 -6.13
CA TRP A 273 28.95 -33.44 -5.23
C TRP A 273 29.30 -34.73 -5.97
N VAL A 274 28.40 -35.24 -6.80
CA VAL A 274 28.57 -36.53 -7.49
C VAL A 274 29.67 -36.46 -8.55
N GLU A 275 29.73 -35.38 -9.33
CA GLU A 275 30.65 -35.28 -10.47
C GLU A 275 32.03 -34.76 -10.09
N GLN A 276 32.11 -33.86 -9.09
CA GLN A 276 33.33 -33.12 -8.78
C GLN A 276 33.84 -33.41 -7.36
N GLY A 277 33.10 -34.19 -6.55
CA GLY A 277 33.41 -34.40 -5.14
C GLY A 277 33.32 -33.13 -4.30
N LEU A 278 32.75 -32.05 -4.83
CA LEU A 278 32.69 -30.75 -4.17
C LEU A 278 31.49 -30.68 -3.24
N LEU A 279 31.77 -30.67 -1.95
CA LEU A 279 30.80 -30.46 -0.88
C LEU A 279 30.82 -28.99 -0.44
N ASN A 280 30.57 -28.07 -1.38
CA ASN A 280 30.47 -26.64 -1.09
C ASN A 280 29.07 -26.30 -0.56
N ASP A 281 28.72 -26.78 0.62
CA ASP A 281 27.48 -26.40 1.31
C ASP A 281 27.72 -25.25 2.30
N SER A 282 28.35 -24.18 1.82
CA SER A 282 28.73 -23.03 2.66
C SER A 282 27.54 -22.16 3.11
N GLU A 283 26.30 -22.53 2.76
CA GLU A 283 25.08 -21.81 3.14
C GLU A 283 24.17 -22.61 4.09
N LEU A 284 24.68 -23.73 4.64
CA LEU A 284 24.10 -24.41 5.78
C LEU A 284 25.12 -24.45 6.95
N GLU A 285 24.62 -24.12 8.14
CA GLU A 285 25.24 -24.25 9.47
C GLU A 285 25.93 -23.01 10.09
N VAL A 286 25.14 -21.98 10.42
CA VAL A 286 25.25 -21.28 11.72
C VAL A 286 23.86 -21.09 12.31
#